data_AF-A0A8J6G3P6-F1
#
_entry.id   AF-A0A8J6G3P6-F1
#
_cell.length_a   1.000
_cell.length_b   1.000
_cell.length_c   1.000
_cell.angle_alpha   90.00
_cell.angle_beta   90.00
_cell.angle_gamma   90.00
#
_symmetry.space_group_name_H-M   'P 1'
#
loop_
_entity.id
_entity.type
_entity.pdbx_description
1 polymer ?
#
loop_
_entity_poly.entity_id
_entity_poly.type
_entity_poly.pdbx_seq_one_letter_code
_entity_poly.pdbx_strand_id
1 'polypeptide(L)'
;MIFRPSKEEFNDFDKYIAYMESQGAHRAGLAKVIPPKEWRARQSYEDISDMVIGTPLQQVVSGRAGVFTQYHKKKKAMTVRQYRDLANSKKYRTPPHVNFEDLERKYWKNRLYESPIYGADVSGSLFDGKTQNWNVGHLGTIQDLLE
;
A
#
# COMPACT_ATOMS: atom_id res chain seq x y z
N MET A 1 9.67 13.16 6.58
CA MET A 1 10.60 13.78 5.60
C MET A 1 10.39 13.16 4.22
N ILE A 2 10.79 13.83 3.13
CA ILE A 2 10.67 13.30 1.75
C ILE A 2 12.06 13.25 1.09
N PHE A 3 12.47 12.08 0.61
CA PHE A 3 13.76 11.82 -0.02
C PHE A 3 13.61 11.49 -1.51
N ARG A 4 14.60 11.86 -2.31
CA ARG A 4 14.67 11.66 -3.77
C ARG A 4 16.08 11.17 -4.14
N PRO A 5 16.39 9.89 -3.90
CA PRO A 5 17.71 9.35 -4.19
C PRO A 5 18.08 9.50 -5.66
N SER A 6 19.37 9.67 -5.93
CA SER A 6 19.92 9.38 -7.25
C SER A 6 19.85 7.88 -7.54
N LYS A 7 20.13 7.49 -8.80
CA LYS A 7 20.21 6.07 -9.17
C LYS A 7 21.27 5.33 -8.35
N GLU A 8 22.41 5.98 -8.12
CA GLU A 8 23.53 5.43 -7.37
C GLU A 8 23.18 5.26 -5.89
N GLU A 9 22.50 6.25 -5.30
CA GLU A 9 22.03 6.19 -3.91
C GLU A 9 20.94 5.13 -3.72
N PHE A 10 20.16 4.84 -4.77
CA PHE A 10 19.09 3.84 -4.74
C PHE A 10 19.61 2.40 -4.85
N ASN A 11 20.91 2.19 -5.04
CA ASN A 11 21.46 0.84 -5.21
C ASN A 11 21.51 0.03 -3.92
N ASP A 12 21.79 0.68 -2.80
CA ASP A 12 22.02 0.05 -1.50
C ASP A 12 20.95 0.49 -0.51
N PHE A 13 20.03 -0.43 -0.21
CA PHE A 13 18.88 -0.15 0.66
C PHE A 13 19.32 0.21 2.08
N ASP A 14 20.15 -0.62 2.72
CA ASP A 14 20.59 -0.42 4.10
C ASP A 14 21.39 0.88 4.26
N LYS A 15 22.29 1.17 3.31
CA LYS A 15 23.05 2.42 3.31
C LYS A 15 22.13 3.63 3.20
N TYR A 16 21.09 3.57 2.36
CA TYR A 16 20.16 4.69 2.21
C TYR A 16 19.22 4.85 3.40
N ILE A 17 18.81 3.74 4.05
CA ILE A 17 18.07 3.77 5.32
C ILE A 17 18.92 4.46 6.40
N ALA A 18 20.17 4.04 6.59
CA ALA A 18 21.09 4.66 7.54
C ALA A 18 21.32 6.15 7.25
N TYR A 19 21.43 6.54 5.97
CA TYR A 19 21.49 7.95 5.58
C TYR A 19 20.22 8.71 5.99
N MET A 20 19.03 8.19 5.69
CA MET A 20 17.78 8.85 6.09
C MET A 20 17.66 8.99 7.61
N GLU A 21 18.11 7.98 8.36
CA GLU A 21 18.16 8.04 9.81
C GLU A 21 19.16 9.09 10.32
N SER A 22 20.31 9.23 9.67
CA SER A 22 21.29 10.29 9.99
C SER A 22 20.73 11.69 9.76
N GLN A 23 19.75 11.83 8.85
CA GLN A 23 19.00 13.08 8.64
C GLN A 23 17.84 13.25 9.64
N GLY A 24 17.64 12.30 10.56
CA GLY A 24 16.59 12.33 11.59
C GLY A 24 15.22 11.83 11.12
N ALA A 25 15.13 11.14 9.98
CA ALA A 25 13.83 10.71 9.42
C ALA A 25 13.03 9.81 10.37
N HIS A 26 13.71 8.93 11.10
CA HIS A 26 13.11 8.01 12.08
C HIS A 26 12.39 8.74 13.21
N ARG A 27 12.78 9.99 13.55
CA ARG A 27 12.17 10.76 14.65
C ARG A 27 10.70 11.10 14.38
N ALA A 28 10.28 11.13 13.11
CA ALA A 28 8.89 11.33 12.73
C ALA A 28 8.07 10.04 12.70
N GLY A 29 8.71 8.86 12.79
CA GLY A 29 8.07 7.54 12.65
C GLY A 29 7.65 7.18 11.21
N LEU A 30 7.77 8.10 10.24
CA LEU A 30 7.44 7.88 8.84
C LEU A 30 8.29 8.75 7.90
N ALA A 31 8.79 8.13 6.83
CA ALA A 31 9.47 8.81 5.73
C ALA A 31 8.88 8.40 4.38
N LYS A 32 8.96 9.31 3.39
CA LYS A 32 8.59 9.02 2.01
C LYS A 32 9.84 9.06 1.13
N VAL A 33 10.06 8.01 0.36
CA VAL A 33 11.12 7.96 -0.67
C VAL A 33 10.43 7.97 -2.03
N ILE A 34 10.84 8.88 -2.89
CA ILE A 34 10.40 8.94 -4.28
C ILE A 34 11.55 8.37 -5.12
N PRO A 35 11.37 7.21 -5.78
CA PRO A 35 12.46 6.56 -6.51
C PRO A 35 12.94 7.40 -7.71
N PRO A 36 14.14 7.12 -8.24
CA PRO A 36 14.60 7.70 -9.50
C PRO A 36 13.57 7.54 -10.62
N LYS A 37 13.44 8.53 -11.52
CA LYS A 37 12.35 8.58 -12.52
C LYS A 37 12.37 7.41 -13.50
N GLU A 38 13.56 6.89 -13.78
CA GLU A 38 13.83 5.78 -14.67
C GLU A 38 13.57 4.42 -14.01
N TRP A 39 13.51 4.36 -12.67
CA TRP A 39 13.26 3.12 -11.94
C TRP A 39 11.79 2.72 -12.04
N ARG A 40 11.55 1.42 -12.21
CA ARG A 40 10.21 0.81 -12.21
C ARG A 40 10.30 -0.55 -11.54
N ALA A 41 9.29 -0.90 -10.74
CA ALA A 41 9.21 -2.20 -10.08
C ALA A 41 8.97 -3.35 -11.07
N ARG A 42 8.17 -3.08 -12.10
CA ARG A 42 7.82 -3.99 -13.20
C ARG A 42 7.48 -3.24 -14.48
N GLN A 43 7.44 -3.94 -15.61
CA GLN A 43 7.14 -3.32 -16.90
C GLN A 43 5.67 -2.89 -17.08
N SER A 44 4.70 -3.70 -16.63
CA SER A 44 3.26 -3.46 -16.81
C SER A 44 2.44 -4.19 -15.74
N TYR A 45 1.21 -3.73 -15.45
CA TYR A 45 0.28 -4.35 -14.50
C TYR A 45 -0.96 -4.98 -15.17
N GLU A 46 -0.99 -5.11 -16.50
CA GLU A 46 -2.17 -5.60 -17.23
C GLU A 46 -2.50 -7.08 -16.94
N ASP A 47 -1.49 -7.86 -16.55
CA ASP A 47 -1.53 -9.31 -16.30
C ASP A 47 -2.00 -9.68 -14.88
N ILE A 48 -2.27 -8.72 -14.01
CA ILE A 48 -2.63 -9.01 -12.59
C ILE A 48 -4.11 -9.37 -12.41
N SER A 49 -4.94 -9.22 -13.44
CA SER A 49 -6.40 -9.27 -13.33
C SER A 49 -6.93 -10.60 -12.78
N ASP A 50 -6.25 -11.70 -13.08
CA ASP A 50 -6.71 -13.06 -12.72
C ASP A 50 -6.05 -13.57 -11.43
N MET A 51 -5.18 -12.78 -10.80
CA MET A 51 -4.65 -13.07 -9.46
C MET A 51 -5.79 -13.19 -8.44
N VAL A 52 -5.64 -14.12 -7.49
CA VAL A 52 -6.67 -14.46 -6.51
C VAL A 52 -6.41 -13.76 -5.18
N ILE A 53 -7.44 -13.06 -4.69
CA ILE A 53 -7.52 -12.60 -3.30
C ILE A 53 -8.24 -13.70 -2.52
N GLY A 54 -7.48 -14.54 -1.82
CA GLY A 54 -8.00 -15.75 -1.17
C GLY A 54 -9.00 -15.47 -0.06
N THR A 55 -8.74 -14.47 0.78
CA THR A 55 -9.63 -14.10 1.90
C THR A 55 -9.83 -12.58 1.99
N PRO A 56 -10.68 -11.97 1.14
CA PRO A 56 -10.98 -10.55 1.25
C PRO A 56 -11.65 -10.22 2.58
N LEU A 57 -11.30 -9.09 3.19
CA LEU A 57 -11.76 -8.69 4.52
C LEU A 57 -12.72 -7.51 4.42
N GLN A 58 -13.98 -7.71 4.77
CA GLN A 58 -14.90 -6.60 4.98
C GLN A 58 -14.55 -5.89 6.30
N GLN A 59 -14.23 -4.60 6.21
CA GLN A 59 -13.86 -3.76 7.35
C GLN A 59 -15.10 -3.11 7.91
N VAL A 60 -15.59 -3.65 9.02
CA VAL A 60 -16.74 -3.08 9.72
C VAL A 60 -16.23 -2.23 10.88
N VAL A 61 -16.81 -1.05 11.03
CA VAL A 61 -16.34 -0.04 11.98
C VAL A 61 -17.47 0.29 12.94
N SER A 62 -17.13 0.41 14.22
CA SER A 62 -18.00 0.94 15.28
C SER A 62 -17.27 2.05 16.01
N GLY A 63 -18.01 3.01 16.57
CA GLY A 63 -17.45 4.16 17.27
C GLY A 63 -18.12 5.47 16.87
N ARG A 64 -17.54 6.59 17.30
CA ARG A 64 -18.06 7.94 17.04
C ARG A 64 -16.99 9.00 17.28
N ALA A 65 -17.23 10.20 16.75
CA ALA A 65 -16.43 11.40 17.03
C ALA A 65 -14.91 11.20 16.85
N GLY A 66 -14.49 10.50 15.79
CA GLY A 66 -13.07 10.27 15.49
C GLY A 66 -12.43 9.07 16.20
N VAL A 67 -13.15 8.39 17.09
CA VAL A 67 -12.66 7.22 17.82
C VAL A 67 -13.43 5.97 17.39
N PHE A 68 -12.70 4.99 16.87
CA PHE A 68 -13.30 3.82 16.22
C PHE A 68 -12.60 2.53 16.60
N THR A 69 -13.38 1.45 16.63
CA THR A 69 -12.90 0.07 16.60
C THR A 69 -13.25 -0.53 15.25
N GLN A 70 -12.30 -1.22 14.62
CA GLN A 70 -12.52 -1.94 13.37
C GLN A 70 -12.44 -3.44 13.61
N TYR A 71 -13.38 -4.19 13.04
CA TYR A 71 -13.33 -5.65 13.00
C TYR A 71 -13.45 -6.15 11.56
N HIS A 72 -12.92 -7.36 11.32
CA HIS A 72 -12.86 -7.94 9.98
C HIS A 72 -13.84 -9.09 9.82
N LYS A 73 -14.67 -9.02 8.78
CA LYS A 73 -15.54 -10.11 8.35
C LYS A 73 -15.02 -10.69 7.04
N LYS A 74 -14.61 -11.96 7.07
CA LYS A 74 -14.14 -12.68 5.87
C LYS A 74 -15.23 -12.70 4.79
N LYS A 75 -14.82 -12.51 3.54
CA LYS A 75 -15.63 -12.69 2.33
C LYS A 75 -15.13 -13.88 1.52
N LYS A 76 -15.94 -14.32 0.55
CA LYS A 76 -15.52 -15.33 -0.42
C LYS A 76 -14.36 -14.80 -1.26
N ALA A 77 -13.47 -15.71 -1.67
CA ALA A 77 -12.38 -15.41 -2.58
C ALA A 77 -12.89 -14.73 -3.86
N MET A 78 -12.07 -13.87 -4.43
CA MET A 78 -12.35 -13.17 -5.69
C MET A 78 -11.06 -12.88 -6.43
N THR A 79 -11.13 -12.65 -7.75
CA THR A 79 -9.98 -12.18 -8.52
C THR A 79 -9.76 -10.69 -8.34
N VAL A 80 -8.56 -10.20 -8.67
CA VAL A 80 -8.26 -8.76 -8.70
C VAL A 80 -9.19 -8.02 -9.65
N ARG A 81 -9.57 -8.62 -10.79
CA ARG A 81 -10.59 -8.09 -11.71
C ARG A 81 -11.92 -7.85 -11.00
N GLN A 82 -12.44 -8.87 -10.33
CA GLN A 82 -13.71 -8.77 -9.60
C GLN A 82 -13.64 -7.72 -8.48
N TYR A 83 -12.51 -7.65 -7.77
CA TYR A 83 -12.27 -6.64 -6.73
C TYR A 83 -12.23 -5.22 -7.31
N ARG A 84 -11.55 -5.00 -8.43
CA ARG A 84 -11.51 -3.71 -9.14
C ARG A 84 -12.89 -3.28 -9.60
N ASP A 85 -13.67 -4.19 -10.17
CA ASP A 85 -15.02 -3.91 -10.64
C ASP A 85 -15.93 -3.55 -9.45
N LEU A 86 -15.77 -4.23 -8.31
CA LEU A 86 -16.46 -3.91 -7.07
C LEU A 86 -16.07 -2.53 -6.53
N ALA A 87 -14.78 -2.21 -6.48
CA ALA A 87 -14.26 -0.92 -6.03
C ALA A 87 -14.75 0.26 -6.88
N ASN A 88 -14.95 0.04 -8.19
CA ASN A 88 -15.47 1.05 -9.12
C ASN A 88 -16.99 1.07 -9.24
N SER A 89 -17.70 0.14 -8.59
CA SER A 89 -19.16 0.12 -8.57
C SER A 89 -19.74 1.38 -7.92
N LYS A 90 -21.00 1.73 -8.25
CA LYS A 90 -21.70 2.89 -7.64
C LYS A 90 -21.67 2.87 -6.11
N LYS A 91 -21.60 1.67 -5.50
CA LYS A 91 -21.60 1.49 -4.05
C LYS A 91 -20.27 1.86 -3.39
N TYR A 92 -19.13 1.47 -3.98
CA TYR A 92 -17.83 1.59 -3.32
C TYR A 92 -16.89 2.62 -3.97
N ARG A 93 -17.27 3.15 -5.14
CA ARG A 93 -16.45 4.15 -5.84
C ARG A 93 -16.19 5.37 -4.96
N THR A 94 -15.01 5.95 -5.16
CA THR A 94 -14.62 7.20 -4.51
C THR A 94 -15.68 8.29 -4.76
N PRO A 95 -16.16 8.98 -3.72
CA PRO A 95 -17.10 10.07 -3.91
C PRO A 95 -16.42 11.26 -4.64
N PRO A 96 -17.18 12.08 -5.38
CA PRO A 96 -16.64 13.33 -5.92
C PRO A 96 -16.01 14.18 -4.82
N HIS A 97 -14.84 14.76 -5.06
CA HIS A 97 -14.11 15.59 -4.11
C HIS A 97 -13.24 16.60 -4.85
N VAL A 98 -12.96 17.75 -4.22
CA VAL A 98 -12.21 18.84 -4.86
C VAL A 98 -10.71 18.80 -4.58
N ASN A 99 -10.31 18.24 -3.45
CA ASN A 99 -8.91 18.10 -3.03
C ASN A 99 -8.80 17.00 -1.95
N PHE A 100 -7.59 16.77 -1.46
CA PHE A 100 -7.34 15.75 -0.43
C PHE A 100 -7.99 16.07 0.91
N GLU A 101 -8.07 17.35 1.31
CA GLU A 101 -8.72 17.75 2.57
C GLU A 101 -10.23 17.46 2.57
N ASP A 102 -10.91 17.69 1.45
CA ASP A 102 -12.32 17.34 1.27
C ASP A 102 -12.53 15.82 1.30
N LEU A 103 -11.64 15.07 0.65
CA LEU A 103 -11.69 13.60 0.67
C LEU A 103 -11.42 13.04 2.08
N GLU A 104 -10.45 13.59 2.81
CA GLU A 104 -10.15 13.22 4.20
C GLU A 104 -11.34 13.52 5.13
N ARG A 105 -11.94 14.71 5.02
CA ARG A 105 -13.15 15.04 5.77
C ARG A 105 -14.28 14.05 5.48
N LYS A 106 -14.49 13.68 4.21
CA LYS A 106 -15.48 12.68 3.80
C LYS A 106 -15.16 11.30 4.37
N TYR A 107 -13.90 10.89 4.38
CA TYR A 107 -13.46 9.63 4.98
C TYR A 107 -13.85 9.57 6.46
N TRP A 108 -13.38 10.52 7.28
CA TRP A 108 -13.64 10.50 8.73
C TRP A 108 -15.12 10.67 9.08
N LYS A 109 -15.87 11.46 8.29
CA LYS A 109 -17.30 11.65 8.47
C LYS A 109 -18.11 10.39 8.15
N ASN A 110 -17.72 9.63 7.12
CA ASN A 110 -18.55 8.57 6.56
C ASN A 110 -18.04 7.15 6.84
N ARG A 111 -16.90 6.98 7.52
CA ARG A 111 -16.25 5.68 7.75
C ARG A 111 -17.16 4.61 8.36
N LEU A 112 -18.20 5.01 9.11
CA LEU A 112 -19.17 4.14 9.77
C LEU A 112 -20.28 3.61 8.85
N TYR A 113 -20.63 4.32 7.77
CA TYR A 113 -21.84 4.01 7.00
C TYR A 113 -21.63 2.88 5.99
N GLU A 114 -20.42 2.77 5.46
CA GLU A 114 -20.07 1.75 4.47
C GLU A 114 -18.93 0.90 5.02
N SER A 115 -19.08 -0.42 4.86
CA SER A 115 -18.05 -1.41 5.25
C SER A 115 -17.32 -1.88 3.99
N PRO A 116 -16.21 -1.21 3.60
CA PRO A 116 -15.46 -1.57 2.41
C PRO A 116 -14.82 -2.96 2.56
N ILE A 117 -14.46 -3.55 1.43
CA ILE A 117 -13.76 -4.82 1.39
C ILE A 117 -12.29 -4.51 1.06
N TYR A 118 -11.37 -5.15 1.77
CA TYR A 118 -9.94 -4.97 1.60
C TYR A 118 -9.29 -6.32 1.25
N GLY A 119 -8.60 -6.39 0.11
CA GLY A 119 -7.81 -7.54 -0.31
C GLY A 119 -6.42 -7.55 0.31
N ALA A 120 -6.35 -7.55 1.64
CA ALA A 120 -5.10 -7.55 2.39
C ALA A 120 -4.47 -8.95 2.50
N ASP A 121 -3.22 -8.98 2.97
CA ASP A 121 -2.50 -10.19 3.39
C ASP A 121 -2.41 -11.28 2.30
N VAL A 122 -2.29 -10.84 1.04
CA VAL A 122 -2.08 -11.74 -0.11
C VAL A 122 -0.58 -12.00 -0.26
N SER A 123 -0.15 -13.22 0.03
CA SER A 123 1.24 -13.64 -0.19
C SER A 123 1.61 -13.58 -1.68
N GLY A 124 2.73 -12.94 -1.98
CA GLY A 124 3.27 -12.82 -3.33
C GLY A 124 4.07 -11.53 -3.51
N SER A 125 4.65 -11.35 -4.70
CA SER A 125 5.32 -10.11 -5.10
C SER A 125 4.90 -9.73 -6.51
N LEU A 126 4.75 -8.42 -6.75
CA LEU A 126 4.53 -7.87 -8.08
C LEU A 126 5.82 -7.35 -8.73
N PHE A 127 6.97 -7.45 -8.05
CA PHE A 127 8.24 -7.05 -8.63
C PHE A 127 8.67 -8.03 -9.73
N ASP A 128 9.19 -7.50 -10.84
CA ASP A 128 9.84 -8.35 -11.84
C ASP A 128 11.10 -8.96 -11.24
N GLY A 129 11.40 -10.24 -11.53
CA GLY A 129 12.61 -10.91 -11.01
C GLY A 129 13.93 -10.26 -11.45
N LYS A 130 13.90 -9.38 -12.46
CA LYS A 130 15.06 -8.60 -12.90
C LYS A 130 15.27 -7.32 -12.08
N THR A 131 14.27 -6.87 -11.32
CA THR A 131 14.36 -5.65 -10.52
C THR A 131 15.19 -5.92 -9.27
N GLN A 132 16.40 -5.34 -9.23
CA GLN A 132 17.36 -5.54 -8.14
C GLN A 132 17.20 -4.48 -7.04
N ASN A 133 17.06 -3.21 -7.41
CA ASN A 133 17.02 -2.12 -6.45
C ASN A 133 15.66 -2.04 -5.74
N TRP A 134 15.67 -2.06 -4.40
CA TRP A 134 14.49 -1.89 -3.54
C TRP A 134 13.37 -2.89 -3.86
N ASN A 135 13.74 -4.12 -4.23
CA ASN A 135 12.79 -5.21 -4.40
C ASN A 135 12.35 -5.70 -3.02
N VAL A 136 11.07 -5.51 -2.68
CA VAL A 136 10.56 -5.86 -1.34
C VAL A 136 10.62 -7.35 -1.01
N GLY A 137 10.75 -8.22 -2.02
CA GLY A 137 10.98 -9.65 -1.81
C GLY A 137 12.45 -10.02 -1.59
N HIS A 138 13.38 -9.09 -1.85
CA HIS A 138 14.83 -9.31 -1.82
C HIS A 138 15.56 -8.03 -1.38
N LEU A 139 15.26 -7.54 -0.17
CA LEU A 139 15.86 -6.31 0.34
C LEU A 139 17.33 -6.50 0.76
N GLY A 140 17.76 -7.73 1.07
CA GLY A 140 19.14 -8.03 1.42
C GLY A 140 19.53 -7.56 2.81
N THR A 141 18.56 -7.45 3.73
CA THR A 141 18.80 -6.95 5.08
C THR A 141 19.19 -8.08 6.02
N ILE A 142 19.61 -7.75 7.25
CA ILE A 142 19.84 -8.76 8.29
C ILE A 142 18.62 -9.62 8.63
N GLN A 143 17.40 -9.19 8.25
CA GLN A 143 16.19 -10.00 8.45
C GLN A 143 16.20 -11.28 7.61
N ASP A 144 16.94 -11.30 6.50
CA ASP A 144 17.11 -12.47 5.65
C ASP A 144 17.84 -13.61 6.38
N LEU A 145 18.49 -13.35 7.52
CA LEU A 145 19.10 -14.36 8.38
C LEU A 145 18.10 -15.10 9.29
N LEU A 146 16.84 -14.68 9.34
CA LEU A 146 15.79 -15.28 10.18
C LEU A 146 15.02 -16.42 9.48
N GLU A 147 15.25 -16.61 8.18
CA GLU A 147 14.66 -17.69 7.36
C GLU A 147 15.48 -18.98 7.41
#